data_AF-A0A4V2M3Q5-F1
#
_entry.id   AF-A0A4V2M3Q5-F1
#
_cell.length_a   1.000
_cell.length_b   1.000
_cell.length_c   1.000
_cell.angle_alpha   90.00
_cell.angle_beta   90.00
_cell.angle_gamma   90.00
#
_symmetry.space_group_name_H-M   'P 1'
#
loop_
_entity.id
_entity.type
_entity.pdbx_description
1 polymer ?
#
loop_
_entity_poly.entity_id
_entity_poly.type
_entity_poly.pdbx_seq_one_letter_code
_entity_poly.pdbx_strand_id
1 'polypeptide(L)'
;MTTTEAEPIAQRRQGLCEFPGVSCANPKQIDPGTPGRPPKYCGREGAGVDGKPVVHNKANAWAAKNRLARQPVRREAAPAGSEAAKGPVTAARMTLEQLMKSNLPRLMEELEGYLAQIAEAVRTYGDAEAVAAEVEQLQATSRAQLADVERQRGEEEHRRRTAEQRAAEAEDAREEADEAAQEAVAALEEARVDAAVAAESAEQARRDAAAVRESATAELEKAREEVAAAGAAAAAEVERVRAEAEHRIRDAQAAAEQQLRQARSEIETARIARDAAEAERLTAQQAADQLHTELRQERELHRAELEALRGEHRSDRDQLRADHQSQLADVKKAAEDRFSALTAAQRAAEQVAEALRHQLETRPAPPPATDRGEGEAGEVAPGN
;
A
#
# COMPACT_ATOMS: atom_id res chain seq x y z
N MET A 1 -30.97 79.54 -71.67
CA MET A 1 -30.77 78.74 -70.44
C MET A 1 -30.83 77.28 -70.82
N THR A 2 -29.68 76.59 -70.75
CA THR A 2 -29.55 75.12 -70.66
C THR A 2 -28.11 74.85 -70.27
N THR A 3 -27.89 73.95 -69.31
CA THR A 3 -26.56 73.63 -68.76
C THR A 3 -25.99 72.40 -69.43
N THR A 4 -24.74 72.47 -69.88
CA THR A 4 -23.96 71.28 -70.26
C THR A 4 -23.18 70.80 -69.04
N GLU A 5 -23.69 69.79 -68.34
CA GLU A 5 -22.96 69.14 -67.26
C GLU A 5 -21.81 68.28 -67.82
N ALA A 6 -20.68 68.26 -67.11
CA ALA A 6 -19.56 67.38 -67.41
C ALA A 6 -19.52 66.22 -66.40
N GLU A 7 -19.74 64.99 -66.86
CA GLU A 7 -19.75 63.80 -66.01
C GLU A 7 -18.39 63.54 -65.35
N PRO A 8 -18.30 63.44 -64.01
CA PRO A 8 -17.08 62.99 -63.34
C PRO A 8 -17.01 61.46 -63.34
N ILE A 9 -16.18 60.87 -64.21
CA ILE A 9 -15.93 59.42 -64.26
C ILE A 9 -15.18 58.98 -62.99
N ALA A 10 -15.96 58.65 -61.95
CA ALA A 10 -15.47 58.24 -60.64
C ALA A 10 -16.27 57.06 -60.04
N GLN A 11 -16.56 56.05 -60.86
CA GLN A 11 -17.12 54.78 -60.39
C GLN A 11 -16.18 54.13 -59.35
N ARG A 12 -16.53 54.27 -58.06
CA ARG A 12 -15.78 53.68 -56.95
C ARG A 12 -15.87 52.15 -57.02
N ARG A 13 -14.85 51.51 -57.60
CA ARG A 13 -14.68 50.05 -57.65
C ARG A 13 -14.56 49.50 -56.23
N GLN A 14 -15.68 49.06 -55.67
CA GLN A 14 -15.76 48.55 -54.30
C GLN A 14 -14.86 47.31 -54.16
N GLY A 15 -14.03 47.30 -53.12
CA GLY A 15 -13.09 46.20 -52.81
C GLY A 15 -11.62 46.44 -53.18
N LEU A 16 -11.30 47.38 -54.08
CA LEU A 16 -9.90 47.71 -54.45
C LEU A 16 -9.23 48.68 -53.46
N CYS A 17 -7.89 48.64 -53.39
CA CYS A 17 -7.08 49.47 -52.51
C CYS A 17 -7.17 50.98 -52.80
N GLU A 18 -7.48 51.79 -51.78
CA GLU A 18 -7.70 53.24 -51.89
C GLU A 18 -6.40 54.08 -51.71
N PHE A 19 -5.25 53.62 -52.20
CA PHE A 19 -3.98 54.34 -51.97
C PHE A 19 -3.91 55.66 -52.77
N PRO A 20 -3.50 56.80 -52.17
CA PRO A 20 -3.55 58.10 -52.86
C PRO A 20 -2.65 58.17 -54.11
N GLY A 21 -3.20 58.72 -55.20
CA GLY A 21 -2.47 59.04 -56.43
C GLY A 21 -2.19 57.88 -57.39
N VAL A 22 -2.63 56.65 -57.08
CA VAL A 22 -2.36 55.45 -57.90
C VAL A 22 -3.55 54.49 -57.96
N SER A 23 -3.78 53.88 -59.12
CA SER A 23 -4.84 52.87 -59.33
C SER A 23 -4.36 51.46 -58.96
N CYS A 24 -4.34 51.15 -57.66
CA CYS A 24 -3.93 49.83 -57.19
C CYS A 24 -4.98 48.75 -57.50
N ALA A 25 -4.63 47.79 -58.36
CA ALA A 25 -5.50 46.68 -58.74
C ALA A 25 -5.62 45.56 -57.69
N ASN A 26 -4.87 45.64 -56.58
CA ASN A 26 -4.97 44.66 -55.50
C ASN A 26 -6.24 44.88 -54.65
N PRO A 27 -6.95 43.80 -54.24
CA PRO A 27 -8.04 43.90 -53.29
C PRO A 27 -7.53 44.33 -51.90
N LYS A 28 -8.41 44.95 -51.10
CA LYS A 28 -8.16 45.21 -49.68
C LYS A 28 -7.98 43.89 -48.93
N GLN A 29 -6.99 43.77 -48.07
CA GLN A 29 -6.86 42.59 -47.22
C GLN A 29 -7.95 42.61 -46.15
N ILE A 30 -8.70 41.50 -46.05
CA ILE A 30 -9.56 41.20 -44.92
C ILE A 30 -8.78 40.16 -44.11
N ASP A 31 -8.41 40.51 -42.88
CA ASP A 31 -7.70 39.61 -41.99
C ASP A 31 -8.73 38.72 -41.26
N PRO A 32 -8.76 37.39 -41.50
CA PRO A 32 -9.92 36.55 -41.15
C PRO A 32 -10.09 36.30 -39.64
N GLY A 33 -9.24 36.87 -38.79
CA GLY A 33 -9.33 36.77 -37.32
C GLY A 33 -9.63 38.08 -36.56
N THR A 34 -9.69 39.24 -37.22
CA THR A 34 -9.82 40.54 -36.52
C THR A 34 -11.24 41.12 -36.60
N PRO A 35 -12.03 41.12 -35.51
CA PRO A 35 -13.34 41.77 -35.52
C PRO A 35 -13.20 43.30 -35.62
N GLY A 36 -13.51 43.86 -36.78
CA GLY A 36 -13.36 45.30 -37.02
C GLY A 36 -13.75 45.75 -38.42
N ARG A 37 -13.63 47.06 -38.67
CA ARG A 37 -13.90 47.67 -39.97
C ARG A 37 -12.75 47.34 -40.96
N PRO A 38 -13.00 46.74 -42.14
CA PRO A 38 -11.94 46.34 -43.06
C PRO A 38 -10.97 47.49 -43.42
N PRO A 39 -9.66 47.24 -43.49
CA PRO A 39 -8.67 48.27 -43.79
C PRO A 39 -8.84 48.79 -45.22
N LYS A 40 -8.48 50.06 -45.44
CA LYS A 40 -8.69 50.74 -46.74
C LYS A 40 -7.69 50.34 -47.84
N TYR A 41 -6.61 49.67 -47.47
CA TYR A 41 -5.44 49.43 -48.32
C TYR A 41 -5.11 47.92 -48.37
N CYS A 42 -4.34 47.49 -49.36
CA CYS A 42 -4.08 46.07 -49.62
C CYS A 42 -2.91 45.45 -48.84
N GLY A 43 -2.14 46.23 -48.06
CA GLY A 43 -1.01 45.75 -47.27
C GLY A 43 0.21 45.27 -48.07
N ARG A 44 0.11 45.20 -49.40
CA ARG A 44 1.17 44.76 -50.32
C ARG A 44 1.98 45.93 -50.84
N GLU A 45 3.17 45.64 -51.36
CA GLU A 45 3.93 46.60 -52.16
C GLU A 45 3.24 46.87 -53.50
N GLY A 46 3.29 48.13 -53.93
CA GLY A 46 2.80 48.59 -55.23
C GLY A 46 3.37 49.97 -55.53
N ALA A 47 3.13 50.50 -56.73
CA ALA A 47 3.57 51.85 -57.08
C ALA A 47 3.05 52.88 -56.08
N GLY A 48 3.91 53.80 -55.65
CA GLY A 48 3.55 55.02 -54.94
C GLY A 48 3.40 56.20 -55.91
N VAL A 49 3.07 57.38 -55.36
CA VAL A 49 2.90 58.63 -56.13
C VAL A 49 4.14 58.97 -56.98
N ASP A 50 5.34 58.70 -56.47
CA ASP A 50 6.62 58.95 -57.15
C ASP A 50 7.07 57.76 -58.05
N GLY A 51 6.15 56.85 -58.41
CA GLY A 51 6.41 55.64 -59.21
C GLY A 51 7.17 54.51 -58.49
N LYS A 52 7.89 54.83 -57.40
CA LYS A 52 8.66 53.86 -56.60
C LYS A 52 7.75 52.86 -55.86
N PRO A 53 8.18 51.60 -55.66
CA PRO A 53 7.43 50.63 -54.86
C PRO A 53 7.36 51.07 -53.39
N VAL A 54 6.16 51.01 -52.81
CA VAL A 54 5.88 51.28 -51.39
C VAL A 54 4.80 50.33 -50.88
N VAL A 55 4.86 49.94 -49.61
CA VAL A 55 3.80 49.16 -48.97
C VAL A 55 2.52 50.01 -48.85
N HIS A 56 1.41 49.53 -49.41
CA HIS A 56 0.12 50.22 -49.37
C HIS A 56 -0.55 50.04 -47.99
N ASN A 57 -0.15 50.89 -47.04
CA ASN A 57 -0.65 50.92 -45.66
C ASN A 57 -1.07 52.34 -45.21
N LYS A 58 -1.63 52.47 -44.01
CA LYS A 58 -2.16 53.74 -43.46
C LYS A 58 -1.09 54.83 -43.30
N ALA A 59 0.13 54.48 -42.89
CA ALA A 59 1.22 55.43 -42.70
C ALA A 59 1.72 56.00 -44.02
N ASN A 60 2.01 55.11 -44.99
CA ASN A 60 2.46 55.51 -46.32
C ASN A 60 1.39 56.29 -47.09
N ALA A 61 0.11 55.97 -46.92
CA ALA A 61 -0.99 56.74 -47.50
C ALA A 61 -1.10 58.17 -46.92
N TRP A 62 -0.84 58.34 -45.61
CA TRP A 62 -0.80 59.68 -44.98
C TRP A 62 0.41 60.49 -45.48
N ALA A 63 1.59 59.86 -45.57
CA ALA A 63 2.79 60.49 -46.12
C ALA A 63 2.60 60.90 -47.60
N ALA A 64 1.98 60.03 -48.41
CA ALA A 64 1.64 60.33 -49.81
C ALA A 64 0.64 61.51 -49.92
N LYS A 65 -0.41 61.53 -49.08
CA LYS A 65 -1.37 62.64 -49.06
C LYS A 65 -0.70 63.96 -48.67
N ASN A 66 0.18 63.96 -47.67
CA ASN A 66 0.91 65.16 -47.25
C ASN A 66 1.95 65.62 -48.29
N ARG A 67 2.52 64.70 -49.07
CA ARG A 67 3.41 65.03 -50.21
C ARG A 67 2.64 65.75 -51.32
N LEU A 68 1.46 65.24 -51.70
CA LEU A 68 0.56 65.88 -52.66
C LEU A 68 0.08 67.25 -52.17
N ALA A 69 -0.27 67.39 -50.88
CA ALA A 69 -0.68 68.67 -50.29
C ALA A 69 0.47 69.69 -50.10
N ARG A 70 1.74 69.30 -50.31
CA ARG A 70 2.92 70.17 -50.20
C ARG A 70 3.59 70.47 -51.54
N GLN A 71 2.88 70.28 -52.66
CA GLN A 71 3.39 70.60 -54.00
C GLN A 71 2.94 72.03 -54.40
N PRO A 72 3.81 73.06 -54.33
CA PRO A 72 3.41 74.43 -54.64
C PRO A 72 3.21 74.64 -56.15
N VAL A 73 2.15 75.37 -56.51
CA VAL A 73 1.93 75.81 -57.90
C VAL A 73 3.03 76.82 -58.26
N ARG A 74 3.79 76.50 -59.31
CA ARG A 74 4.94 77.28 -59.77
C ARG A 74 4.47 78.61 -60.37
N ARG A 75 4.74 79.73 -59.69
CA ARG A 75 4.55 81.09 -60.20
C ARG A 75 5.91 81.69 -60.56
N GLU A 76 5.94 82.52 -61.61
CA GLU A 76 7.17 83.03 -62.21
C GLU A 76 7.82 84.15 -61.38
N ALA A 77 9.12 84.39 -61.60
CA ALA A 77 9.93 85.33 -60.84
C ALA A 77 10.46 86.48 -61.73
N ALA A 78 10.59 87.67 -61.14
CA ALA A 78 11.21 88.85 -61.74
C ALA A 78 12.10 89.57 -60.70
N PRO A 79 13.30 90.09 -61.06
CA PRO A 79 14.26 90.64 -60.09
C PRO A 79 14.50 92.17 -60.17
N ALA A 80 14.78 92.82 -59.02
CA ALA A 80 15.49 94.10 -58.78
C ALA A 80 15.16 94.60 -57.34
N GLY A 81 15.93 95.49 -56.68
CA GLY A 81 17.26 96.04 -56.98
C GLY A 81 17.61 97.31 -56.16
N SER A 82 18.82 97.35 -55.57
CA SER A 82 19.66 98.51 -55.19
C SER A 82 19.16 99.70 -54.32
N GLU A 83 20.13 100.21 -53.55
CA GLU A 83 20.09 101.24 -52.48
C GLU A 83 19.95 102.73 -52.90
N ALA A 84 19.57 103.51 -51.88
CA ALA A 84 19.84 104.93 -51.52
C ALA A 84 20.75 105.88 -52.35
N ALA A 85 20.39 107.18 -52.35
CA ALA A 85 21.32 108.35 -52.35
C ALA A 85 20.62 109.67 -51.89
N LYS A 86 21.38 110.78 -51.74
CA LYS A 86 20.97 112.11 -51.20
C LYS A 86 20.94 113.22 -52.28
N GLY A 87 20.40 114.41 -51.95
CA GLY A 87 20.44 115.66 -52.76
C GLY A 87 21.84 116.34 -52.82
N PRO A 88 21.98 117.65 -53.19
CA PRO A 88 21.19 118.78 -52.65
C PRO A 88 20.89 119.93 -53.67
N VAL A 89 20.86 121.20 -53.22
CA VAL A 89 20.31 122.41 -53.90
C VAL A 89 21.39 123.50 -54.12
N THR A 90 21.08 124.50 -54.97
CA THR A 90 21.57 125.91 -55.04
C THR A 90 22.56 126.32 -56.14
N ALA A 91 22.19 127.38 -56.90
CA ALA A 91 23.00 128.52 -57.40
C ALA A 91 22.24 129.27 -58.52
N ALA A 92 22.49 130.54 -58.87
CA ALA A 92 22.90 131.74 -58.09
C ALA A 92 22.78 133.01 -58.98
N ARG A 93 22.54 134.18 -58.35
CA ARG A 93 22.88 135.56 -58.81
C ARG A 93 22.54 135.96 -60.26
N MET A 94 21.50 136.79 -60.42
CA MET A 94 21.41 137.79 -61.50
C MET A 94 21.87 139.16 -60.98
N THR A 95 22.31 140.08 -61.87
CA THR A 95 23.10 141.26 -61.50
C THR A 95 22.29 142.52 -61.16
N LEU A 96 22.85 143.33 -60.25
CA LEU A 96 22.17 144.39 -59.50
C LEU A 96 21.64 145.57 -60.33
N GLU A 97 22.21 145.85 -61.50
CA GLU A 97 21.86 147.04 -62.29
C GLU A 97 20.53 146.89 -63.03
N GLN A 98 20.15 145.66 -63.38
CA GLN A 98 18.81 145.34 -63.89
C GLN A 98 17.74 145.37 -62.77
N LEU A 99 18.17 145.39 -61.50
CA LEU A 99 17.30 145.39 -60.34
C LEU A 99 16.61 146.75 -60.08
N MET A 100 17.14 147.87 -60.61
CA MET A 100 16.66 149.21 -60.26
C MET A 100 15.74 149.88 -61.31
N LYS A 101 15.62 149.33 -62.53
CA LYS A 101 14.80 149.92 -63.62
C LYS A 101 13.65 149.04 -64.07
N SER A 102 13.92 147.80 -64.47
CA SER A 102 12.86 146.81 -64.71
C SER A 102 12.36 146.21 -63.40
N ASN A 103 13.25 146.00 -62.42
CA ASN A 103 12.91 145.33 -61.18
C ASN A 103 12.48 146.26 -60.04
N LEU A 104 12.28 147.57 -60.21
CA LEU A 104 11.59 148.36 -59.17
C LEU A 104 10.06 148.23 -59.26
N PRO A 105 9.41 148.39 -60.44
CA PRO A 105 8.01 148.02 -60.61
C PRO A 105 7.82 146.53 -60.35
N ARG A 106 8.69 145.67 -60.89
CA ARG A 106 8.60 144.23 -60.65
C ARG A 106 8.95 143.81 -59.22
N LEU A 107 9.79 144.53 -58.46
CA LEU A 107 9.90 144.31 -57.00
C LEU A 107 8.73 144.90 -56.24
N MET A 108 7.94 145.83 -56.79
CA MET A 108 6.68 146.22 -56.18
C MET A 108 5.56 145.24 -56.54
N GLU A 109 5.54 144.64 -57.72
CA GLU A 109 4.63 143.52 -58.06
C GLU A 109 5.06 142.20 -57.40
N GLU A 110 6.36 141.96 -57.19
CA GLU A 110 6.88 140.84 -56.40
C GLU A 110 6.79 141.13 -54.90
N LEU A 111 6.85 142.38 -54.42
CA LEU A 111 6.60 142.69 -53.01
C LEU A 111 5.10 142.78 -52.72
N GLU A 112 4.25 143.24 -53.62
CA GLU A 112 2.80 143.01 -53.53
C GLU A 112 2.49 141.53 -53.72
N GLY A 113 3.23 140.81 -54.57
CA GLY A 113 3.10 139.36 -54.75
C GLY A 113 3.57 138.56 -53.53
N TYR A 114 4.64 138.99 -52.85
CA TYR A 114 5.14 138.40 -51.61
C TYR A 114 4.35 138.89 -50.40
N LEU A 115 3.85 140.12 -50.35
CA LEU A 115 2.93 140.59 -49.32
C LEU A 115 1.53 140.02 -49.53
N ALA A 116 1.12 139.71 -50.76
CA ALA A 116 -0.08 138.92 -51.05
C ALA A 116 0.16 137.46 -50.69
N GLN A 117 1.30 136.83 -51.03
CA GLN A 117 1.61 135.47 -50.58
C GLN A 117 1.82 135.38 -49.07
N ILE A 118 2.35 136.41 -48.42
CA ILE A 118 2.47 136.50 -46.95
C ILE A 118 1.10 136.81 -46.35
N ALA A 119 0.25 137.64 -46.94
CA ALA A 119 -1.12 137.86 -46.46
C ALA A 119 -2.08 136.72 -46.81
N GLU A 120 -1.77 135.89 -47.81
CA GLU A 120 -2.45 134.64 -48.15
C GLU A 120 -1.99 133.57 -47.17
N ALA A 121 -0.67 133.37 -47.00
CA ALA A 121 -0.13 132.47 -45.99
C ALA A 121 -0.52 132.88 -44.56
N VAL A 122 -0.59 134.18 -44.22
CA VAL A 122 -1.12 134.66 -42.93
C VAL A 122 -2.65 134.56 -42.89
N ARG A 123 -3.35 134.47 -44.02
CA ARG A 123 -4.75 134.01 -44.06
C ARG A 123 -4.89 132.49 -43.99
N THR A 124 -3.90 131.68 -44.38
CA THR A 124 -3.94 130.20 -44.30
C THR A 124 -3.47 129.68 -42.94
N TYR A 125 -2.41 130.26 -42.38
CA TYR A 125 -1.92 130.02 -41.01
C TYR A 125 -2.68 130.83 -39.95
N GLY A 126 -3.33 131.92 -40.35
CA GLY A 126 -4.23 132.71 -39.50
C GLY A 126 -5.71 132.38 -39.68
N ASP A 127 -6.06 131.50 -40.62
CA ASP A 127 -7.30 130.73 -40.56
C ASP A 127 -7.18 129.74 -39.41
N ALA A 128 -7.58 130.22 -38.23
CA ALA A 128 -7.57 129.45 -37.01
C ALA A 128 -8.55 128.25 -37.07
N GLU A 129 -9.53 128.24 -37.98
CA GLU A 129 -10.45 127.12 -38.19
C GLU A 129 -9.76 126.02 -39.02
N ALA A 130 -9.03 126.38 -40.07
CA ALA A 130 -8.20 125.43 -40.83
C ALA A 130 -7.08 124.82 -39.98
N VAL A 131 -6.34 125.64 -39.23
CA VAL A 131 -5.28 125.13 -38.34
C VAL A 131 -5.87 124.31 -37.18
N ALA A 132 -7.05 124.67 -36.64
CA ALA A 132 -7.76 123.83 -35.69
C ALA A 132 -8.17 122.49 -36.30
N ALA A 133 -8.69 122.47 -37.53
CA ALA A 133 -9.08 121.25 -38.23
C ALA A 133 -7.88 120.31 -38.50
N GLU A 134 -6.73 120.84 -38.90
CA GLU A 134 -5.50 120.04 -39.04
C GLU A 134 -5.02 119.49 -37.68
N VAL A 135 -5.08 120.30 -36.62
CA VAL A 135 -4.72 119.86 -35.25
C VAL A 135 -5.70 118.82 -34.72
N GLU A 136 -7.01 118.95 -34.97
CA GLU A 136 -8.01 117.95 -34.61
C GLU A 136 -7.85 116.66 -35.42
N GLN A 137 -7.57 116.74 -36.72
CA GLN A 137 -7.27 115.59 -37.56
C GLN A 137 -5.98 114.88 -37.13
N LEU A 138 -4.94 115.63 -36.76
CA LEU A 138 -3.69 115.08 -36.23
C LEU A 138 -3.89 114.45 -34.85
N GLN A 139 -4.69 115.06 -33.98
CA GLN A 139 -5.07 114.48 -32.69
C GLN A 139 -5.91 113.22 -32.86
N ALA A 140 -6.88 113.20 -33.77
CA ALA A 140 -7.69 112.03 -34.09
C ALA A 140 -6.82 110.88 -34.65
N THR A 141 -5.89 111.21 -35.56
CA THR A 141 -4.93 110.26 -36.12
C THR A 141 -3.97 109.71 -35.05
N SER A 142 -3.45 110.58 -34.17
CA SER A 142 -2.60 110.17 -33.04
C SER A 142 -3.36 109.30 -32.04
N ARG A 143 -4.62 109.63 -31.73
CA ARG A 143 -5.50 108.79 -30.87
C ARG A 143 -5.77 107.43 -31.52
N ALA A 144 -6.01 107.38 -32.83
CA ALA A 144 -6.19 106.13 -33.56
C ALA A 144 -4.92 105.28 -33.57
N GLN A 145 -3.75 105.88 -33.83
CA GLN A 145 -2.45 105.20 -33.78
C GLN A 145 -2.12 104.68 -32.38
N LEU A 146 -2.41 105.45 -31.33
CA LEU A 146 -2.26 104.99 -29.94
C LEU A 146 -3.20 103.81 -29.65
N ALA A 147 -4.47 103.89 -30.03
CA ALA A 147 -5.44 102.80 -29.85
C ALA A 147 -5.05 101.53 -30.65
N ASP A 148 -4.46 101.69 -31.85
CA ASP A 148 -3.92 100.57 -32.63
C ASP A 148 -2.69 99.93 -31.96
N VAL A 149 -1.77 100.74 -31.42
CA VAL A 149 -0.58 100.27 -30.68
C VAL A 149 -0.98 99.62 -29.35
N GLU A 150 -1.97 100.17 -28.64
CA GLU A 150 -2.53 99.58 -27.42
C GLU A 150 -3.24 98.25 -27.70
N ARG A 151 -4.00 98.17 -28.81
CA ARG A 151 -4.60 96.90 -29.26
C ARG A 151 -3.53 95.87 -29.60
N GLN A 152 -2.51 96.22 -30.40
CA GLN A 152 -1.39 95.33 -30.74
C GLN A 152 -0.64 94.87 -29.49
N ARG A 153 -0.38 95.76 -28.53
CA ARG A 153 0.22 95.42 -27.23
C ARG A 153 -0.66 94.45 -26.44
N GLY A 154 -1.97 94.67 -26.40
CA GLY A 154 -2.92 93.75 -25.75
C GLY A 154 -2.96 92.38 -26.41
N GLU A 155 -2.92 92.31 -27.75
CA GLU A 155 -2.84 91.07 -28.52
C GLU A 155 -1.52 90.32 -28.30
N GLU A 156 -0.38 91.01 -28.24
CA GLU A 156 0.92 90.41 -27.89
C GLU A 156 0.96 89.95 -26.43
N GLU A 157 0.46 90.73 -25.48
CA GLU A 157 0.42 90.35 -24.06
C GLU A 157 -0.57 89.19 -23.79
N HIS A 158 -1.64 89.10 -24.56
CA HIS A 158 -2.53 87.93 -24.56
C HIS A 158 -1.82 86.71 -25.17
N ARG A 159 -1.22 86.83 -26.35
CA ARG A 159 -0.46 85.75 -27.00
C ARG A 159 0.69 85.26 -26.12
N ARG A 160 1.41 86.15 -25.44
CA ARG A 160 2.48 85.79 -24.50
C ARG A 160 1.93 85.01 -23.31
N ARG A 161 0.86 85.47 -22.66
CA ARG A 161 0.21 84.73 -21.56
C ARG A 161 -0.34 83.36 -21.98
N THR A 162 -0.91 83.25 -23.18
CA THR A 162 -1.37 81.95 -23.70
C THR A 162 -0.19 81.04 -24.08
N ALA A 163 0.98 81.57 -24.42
CA ALA A 163 2.20 80.79 -24.62
C ALA A 163 2.85 80.37 -23.29
N GLU A 164 2.90 81.27 -22.30
CA GLU A 164 3.34 81.02 -20.92
C GLU A 164 2.48 79.93 -20.26
N GLN A 165 1.15 80.05 -20.34
CA GLN A 165 0.20 79.05 -19.85
C GLN A 165 0.41 77.68 -20.51
N ARG A 166 0.54 77.63 -21.85
CA ARG A 166 0.78 76.37 -22.58
C ARG A 166 2.18 75.78 -22.35
N ALA A 167 3.13 76.57 -21.89
CA ALA A 167 4.44 76.07 -21.46
C ALA A 167 4.29 75.37 -20.10
N ALA A 168 3.66 76.03 -19.12
CA ALA A 168 3.35 75.43 -17.81
C ALA A 168 2.50 74.16 -17.95
N GLU A 169 1.38 74.20 -18.69
CA GLU A 169 0.54 73.02 -18.98
C GLU A 169 1.30 71.86 -19.67
N ALA A 170 2.44 72.14 -20.31
CA ALA A 170 3.30 71.15 -20.98
C ALA A 170 4.57 70.80 -20.17
N GLU A 171 4.79 71.46 -19.04
CA GLU A 171 5.79 71.12 -18.00
C GLU A 171 5.09 70.28 -16.93
N ASP A 172 3.93 70.71 -16.42
CA ASP A 172 3.04 69.93 -15.54
C ASP A 172 2.78 68.52 -16.12
N ALA A 173 2.34 68.46 -17.39
CA ALA A 173 2.05 67.20 -18.08
C ALA A 173 3.30 66.36 -18.47
N ARG A 174 4.51 66.84 -18.18
CA ARG A 174 5.75 66.03 -18.20
C ARG A 174 6.09 65.52 -16.82
N GLU A 175 5.94 66.36 -15.79
CA GLU A 175 6.16 65.93 -14.40
C GLU A 175 5.19 64.80 -14.04
N GLU A 176 3.89 64.93 -14.36
CA GLU A 176 2.91 63.82 -14.23
C GLU A 176 3.33 62.54 -14.99
N ALA A 177 3.95 62.69 -16.17
CA ALA A 177 4.34 61.57 -17.02
C ALA A 177 5.63 60.87 -16.53
N ASP A 178 6.59 61.64 -16.02
CA ASP A 178 7.84 61.14 -15.45
C ASP A 178 7.59 60.55 -14.03
N GLU A 179 6.64 61.06 -13.26
CA GLU A 179 6.15 60.43 -12.02
C GLU A 179 5.47 59.09 -12.31
N ALA A 180 4.49 59.06 -13.23
CA ALA A 180 3.81 57.82 -13.63
C ALA A 180 4.78 56.79 -14.24
N ALA A 181 5.86 57.22 -14.92
CA ALA A 181 6.91 56.34 -15.39
C ALA A 181 7.75 55.75 -14.24
N GLN A 182 8.05 56.54 -13.20
CA GLN A 182 8.76 56.07 -12.01
C GLN A 182 7.91 55.07 -11.21
N GLU A 183 6.62 55.34 -10.99
CA GLU A 183 5.69 54.39 -10.37
C GLU A 183 5.61 53.07 -11.15
N ALA A 184 5.48 53.13 -12.48
CA ALA A 184 5.42 51.96 -13.33
C ALA A 184 6.72 51.12 -13.33
N VAL A 185 7.89 51.76 -13.15
CA VAL A 185 9.17 51.05 -12.95
C VAL A 185 9.23 50.41 -11.57
N ALA A 186 8.87 51.14 -10.50
CA ALA A 186 8.87 50.61 -9.14
C ALA A 186 7.95 49.38 -9.00
N ALA A 187 6.72 49.46 -9.51
CA ALA A 187 5.78 48.34 -9.51
C ALA A 187 6.26 47.14 -10.34
N LEU A 188 7.02 47.37 -11.42
CA LEU A 188 7.64 46.30 -12.21
C LEU A 188 8.82 45.66 -11.47
N GLU A 189 9.56 46.40 -10.65
CA GLU A 189 10.64 45.85 -9.84
C GLU A 189 10.10 45.07 -8.64
N GLU A 190 9.06 45.56 -7.95
CA GLU A 190 8.32 44.83 -6.91
C GLU A 190 7.76 43.51 -7.46
N ALA A 191 7.03 43.55 -8.58
CA ALA A 191 6.48 42.34 -9.22
C ALA A 191 7.56 41.34 -9.68
N ARG A 192 8.80 41.79 -9.96
CA ARG A 192 9.94 40.89 -10.25
C ARG A 192 10.50 40.23 -8.99
N VAL A 193 10.56 40.96 -7.87
CA VAL A 193 10.96 40.40 -6.57
C VAL A 193 9.95 39.35 -6.12
N ASP A 194 8.66 39.66 -6.16
CA ASP A 194 7.58 38.72 -5.82
C ASP A 194 7.62 37.46 -6.70
N ALA A 195 7.81 37.62 -8.02
CA ALA A 195 7.94 36.49 -8.94
C ALA A 195 9.17 35.62 -8.64
N ALA A 196 10.29 36.21 -8.20
CA ALA A 196 11.48 35.47 -7.80
C ALA A 196 11.26 34.70 -6.50
N VAL A 197 10.69 35.33 -5.47
CA VAL A 197 10.36 34.70 -4.18
C VAL A 197 9.34 33.57 -4.37
N ALA A 198 8.33 33.77 -5.21
CA ALA A 198 7.36 32.73 -5.56
C ALA A 198 7.99 31.57 -6.32
N ALA A 199 8.96 31.83 -7.22
CA ALA A 199 9.68 30.80 -7.95
C ALA A 199 10.59 29.97 -7.05
N GLU A 200 11.33 30.61 -6.13
CA GLU A 200 12.18 29.94 -5.14
C GLU A 200 11.34 29.09 -4.16
N SER A 201 10.27 29.67 -3.61
CA SER A 201 9.32 28.96 -2.75
C SER A 201 8.71 27.73 -3.45
N ALA A 202 8.31 27.88 -4.72
CA ALA A 202 7.80 26.77 -5.52
C ALA A 202 8.87 25.72 -5.87
N GLU A 203 10.15 26.09 -5.97
CA GLU A 203 11.23 25.10 -6.12
C GLU A 203 11.52 24.37 -4.82
N GLN A 204 11.58 25.08 -3.70
CA GLN A 204 11.79 24.46 -2.39
C GLN A 204 10.66 23.46 -2.08
N ALA A 205 9.39 23.85 -2.29
CA ALA A 205 8.25 22.94 -2.16
C ALA A 205 8.35 21.72 -3.11
N ARG A 206 8.94 21.85 -4.31
CA ARG A 206 9.19 20.71 -5.21
C ARG A 206 10.31 19.79 -4.69
N ARG A 207 11.37 20.34 -4.07
CA ARG A 207 12.46 19.57 -3.44
C ARG A 207 11.95 18.82 -2.21
N ASP A 208 11.22 19.48 -1.33
CA ASP A 208 10.62 18.87 -0.13
C ASP A 208 9.63 17.78 -0.50
N ALA A 209 8.76 18.03 -1.48
CA ALA A 209 7.85 17.01 -2.00
C ALA A 209 8.58 15.87 -2.75
N ALA A 210 9.82 16.04 -3.20
CA ALA A 210 10.64 14.94 -3.72
C ALA A 210 11.21 14.09 -2.58
N ALA A 211 11.85 14.73 -1.59
CA ALA A 211 12.44 14.07 -0.42
C ALA A 211 11.41 13.27 0.39
N VAL A 212 10.20 13.82 0.60
CA VAL A 212 9.09 13.11 1.27
C VAL A 212 8.66 11.86 0.48
N ARG A 213 8.65 11.92 -0.86
CA ARG A 213 8.33 10.74 -1.70
C ARG A 213 9.43 9.70 -1.66
N GLU A 214 10.70 10.12 -1.68
CA GLU A 214 11.87 9.22 -1.58
C GLU A 214 11.89 8.49 -0.23
N SER A 215 11.69 9.21 0.88
CA SER A 215 11.55 8.62 2.22
C SER A 215 10.38 7.63 2.29
N ALA A 216 9.21 8.01 1.76
CA ALA A 216 8.04 7.13 1.74
C ALA A 216 8.25 5.87 0.88
N THR A 217 9.00 5.95 -0.23
CA THR A 217 9.37 4.75 -1.00
C THR A 217 10.33 3.85 -0.24
N ALA A 218 11.35 4.40 0.43
CA ALA A 218 12.30 3.62 1.22
C ALA A 218 11.63 2.94 2.44
N GLU A 219 10.70 3.64 3.12
CA GLU A 219 9.88 3.08 4.20
C GLU A 219 8.97 1.95 3.70
N LEU A 220 8.35 2.10 2.53
CA LEU A 220 7.51 1.06 1.92
C LEU A 220 8.32 -0.16 1.45
N GLU A 221 9.55 0.02 0.97
CA GLU A 221 10.45 -1.08 0.62
C GLU A 221 10.91 -1.82 1.86
N LYS A 222 11.38 -1.11 2.89
CA LYS A 222 11.74 -1.70 4.20
C LYS A 222 10.57 -2.46 4.84
N ALA A 223 9.36 -1.91 4.81
CA ALA A 223 8.18 -2.59 5.34
C ALA A 223 7.82 -3.87 4.55
N ARG A 224 8.07 -3.91 3.24
CA ARG A 224 7.91 -5.13 2.42
C ARG A 224 8.97 -6.18 2.76
N GLU A 225 10.22 -5.78 2.98
CA GLU A 225 11.29 -6.67 3.42
C GLU A 225 11.00 -7.26 4.81
N GLU A 226 10.55 -6.45 5.76
CA GLU A 226 10.15 -6.90 7.11
C GLU A 226 8.98 -7.89 7.06
N VAL A 227 7.95 -7.62 6.24
CA VAL A 227 6.81 -8.55 6.04
C VAL A 227 7.25 -9.85 5.34
N ALA A 228 8.14 -9.77 4.34
CA ALA A 228 8.66 -10.95 3.66
C ALA A 228 9.52 -11.83 4.59
N ALA A 229 10.39 -11.21 5.41
CA ALA A 229 11.19 -11.90 6.41
C ALA A 229 10.32 -12.55 7.50
N ALA A 230 9.30 -11.84 8.00
CA ALA A 230 8.34 -12.38 8.96
C ALA A 230 7.55 -13.57 8.38
N GLY A 231 7.12 -13.47 7.11
CA GLY A 231 6.44 -14.56 6.40
C GLY A 231 7.32 -15.80 6.23
N ALA A 232 8.60 -15.61 5.85
CA ALA A 232 9.57 -16.70 5.73
C ALA A 232 9.87 -17.38 7.08
N ALA A 233 10.03 -16.59 8.15
CA ALA A 233 10.23 -17.11 9.51
C ALA A 233 9.01 -17.89 10.02
N ALA A 234 7.79 -17.39 9.79
CA ALA A 234 6.57 -18.08 10.16
C ALA A 234 6.37 -19.39 9.38
N ALA A 235 6.72 -19.43 8.09
CA ALA A 235 6.68 -20.65 7.29
C ALA A 235 7.68 -21.70 7.80
N ALA A 236 8.92 -21.29 8.10
CA ALA A 236 9.94 -22.18 8.66
C ALA A 236 9.53 -22.76 10.04
N GLU A 237 8.92 -21.95 10.89
CA GLU A 237 8.39 -22.39 12.19
C GLU A 237 7.23 -23.39 12.05
N VAL A 238 6.32 -23.17 11.09
CA VAL A 238 5.22 -24.12 10.80
C VAL A 238 5.77 -25.47 10.33
N GLU A 239 6.78 -25.50 9.45
CA GLU A 239 7.40 -26.76 9.02
C GLU A 239 8.19 -27.44 10.16
N ARG A 240 8.86 -26.68 11.03
CA ARG A 240 9.49 -27.23 12.25
C ARG A 240 8.47 -27.91 13.16
N VAL A 241 7.36 -27.23 13.45
CA VAL A 241 6.29 -27.75 14.31
C VAL A 241 5.61 -28.98 13.68
N ARG A 242 5.45 -29.02 12.35
CA ARG A 242 4.98 -30.21 11.61
C ARG A 242 5.94 -31.38 11.75
N ALA A 243 7.23 -31.18 11.47
CA ALA A 243 8.25 -32.24 11.57
C ALA A 243 8.37 -32.79 13.00
N GLU A 244 8.28 -31.93 14.02
CA GLU A 244 8.22 -32.36 15.42
C GLU A 244 6.93 -33.15 15.74
N ALA A 245 5.77 -32.73 15.25
CA ALA A 245 4.51 -33.45 15.44
C ALA A 245 4.56 -34.84 14.78
N GLU A 246 5.05 -34.93 13.54
CA GLU A 246 5.23 -36.20 12.83
C GLU A 246 6.25 -37.13 13.50
N HIS A 247 7.29 -36.58 14.14
CA HIS A 247 8.21 -37.37 14.95
C HIS A 247 7.51 -37.91 16.21
N ARG A 248 6.83 -37.05 16.98
CA ARG A 248 6.10 -37.45 18.20
C ARG A 248 5.00 -38.49 17.91
N ILE A 249 4.33 -38.38 16.75
CA ILE A 249 3.31 -39.36 16.30
C ILE A 249 3.97 -40.71 16.01
N ARG A 250 5.09 -40.75 15.27
CA ARG A 250 5.82 -42.00 14.99
C ARG A 250 6.35 -42.67 16.26
N ASP A 251 6.88 -41.88 17.19
CA ASP A 251 7.40 -42.40 18.46
C ASP A 251 6.27 -42.98 19.32
N ALA A 252 5.12 -42.29 19.41
CA ALA A 252 3.94 -42.78 20.10
C ALA A 252 3.36 -44.06 19.47
N GLN A 253 3.36 -44.14 18.13
CA GLN A 253 2.97 -45.36 17.39
C GLN A 253 3.92 -46.52 17.68
N ALA A 254 5.24 -46.31 17.61
CA ALA A 254 6.24 -47.34 17.90
C ALA A 254 6.15 -47.84 19.36
N ALA A 255 5.94 -46.93 20.32
CA ALA A 255 5.71 -47.28 21.72
C ALA A 255 4.42 -48.08 21.93
N ALA A 256 3.31 -47.68 21.29
CA ALA A 256 2.04 -48.41 21.34
C ALA A 256 2.15 -49.81 20.70
N GLU A 257 2.85 -49.95 19.58
CA GLU A 257 3.15 -51.26 18.99
C GLU A 257 4.00 -52.13 19.91
N GLN A 258 5.00 -51.56 20.59
CA GLN A 258 5.82 -52.30 21.55
C GLN A 258 4.99 -52.79 22.74
N GLN A 259 4.11 -51.94 23.29
CA GLN A 259 3.17 -52.32 24.35
C GLN A 259 2.20 -53.43 23.87
N LEU A 260 1.68 -53.34 22.64
CA LEU A 260 0.83 -54.38 22.06
C LEU A 260 1.58 -55.70 21.81
N ARG A 261 2.86 -55.66 21.40
CA ARG A 261 3.72 -56.85 21.28
C ARG A 261 3.97 -57.49 22.65
N GLN A 262 4.30 -56.68 23.66
CA GLN A 262 4.52 -57.13 25.04
C GLN A 262 3.25 -57.77 25.62
N ALA A 263 2.12 -57.07 25.62
CA ALA A 263 0.85 -57.59 26.16
C ALA A 263 0.41 -58.90 25.47
N ARG A 264 0.64 -59.06 24.17
CA ARG A 264 0.40 -60.33 23.46
C ARG A 264 1.30 -61.46 23.96
N SER A 265 2.60 -61.19 24.19
CA SER A 265 3.52 -62.19 24.74
C SER A 265 3.20 -62.56 26.20
N GLU A 266 2.73 -61.60 27.00
CA GLU A 266 2.28 -61.83 28.38
C GLU A 266 1.00 -62.69 28.41
N ILE A 267 0.02 -62.40 27.53
CA ILE A 267 -1.21 -63.19 27.39
C ILE A 267 -0.89 -64.63 26.95
N GLU A 268 -0.02 -64.83 25.97
CA GLU A 268 0.35 -66.17 25.50
C GLU A 268 1.17 -66.93 26.56
N THR A 269 2.05 -66.25 27.31
CA THR A 269 2.77 -66.85 28.45
C THR A 269 1.80 -67.27 29.57
N ALA A 270 0.84 -66.41 29.91
CA ALA A 270 -0.20 -66.71 30.89
C ALA A 270 -1.13 -67.85 30.44
N ARG A 271 -1.38 -67.97 29.13
CA ARG A 271 -2.12 -69.09 28.53
C ARG A 271 -1.33 -70.39 28.66
N ILE A 272 -0.07 -70.43 28.24
CA ILE A 272 0.78 -71.63 28.34
C ILE A 272 0.90 -72.07 29.81
N ALA A 273 1.08 -71.13 30.74
CA ALA A 273 1.13 -71.42 32.18
C ALA A 273 -0.22 -71.98 32.72
N ARG A 274 -1.36 -71.46 32.23
CA ARG A 274 -2.68 -72.02 32.55
C ARG A 274 -2.84 -73.43 32.01
N ASP A 275 -2.57 -73.63 30.72
CA ASP A 275 -2.80 -74.90 30.02
C ASP A 275 -1.90 -76.00 30.63
N ALA A 276 -0.67 -75.66 31.06
CA ALA A 276 0.20 -76.53 31.85
C ALA A 276 -0.39 -76.85 33.24
N ALA A 277 -0.85 -75.85 34.00
CA ALA A 277 -1.47 -76.07 35.31
C ALA A 277 -2.79 -76.87 35.23
N GLU A 278 -3.51 -76.80 34.11
CA GLU A 278 -4.70 -77.61 33.84
C GLU A 278 -4.31 -79.08 33.56
N ALA A 279 -3.24 -79.32 32.79
CA ALA A 279 -2.68 -80.65 32.56
C ALA A 279 -2.08 -81.28 33.84
N GLU A 280 -1.39 -80.52 34.69
CA GLU A 280 -0.91 -80.97 36.00
C GLU A 280 -2.06 -81.40 36.91
N ARG A 281 -3.15 -80.61 36.95
CA ARG A 281 -4.36 -80.95 37.73
C ARG A 281 -5.02 -82.23 37.24
N LEU A 282 -5.17 -82.42 35.93
CA LEU A 282 -5.72 -83.65 35.36
C LEU A 282 -4.82 -84.86 35.68
N THR A 283 -3.51 -84.70 35.61
CA THR A 283 -2.54 -85.74 35.96
C THR A 283 -2.60 -86.11 37.45
N ALA A 284 -2.66 -85.11 38.34
CA ALA A 284 -2.83 -85.31 39.77
C ALA A 284 -4.17 -85.97 40.13
N GLN A 285 -5.25 -85.62 39.43
CA GLN A 285 -6.55 -86.26 39.59
C GLN A 285 -6.51 -87.73 39.16
N GLN A 286 -5.93 -88.04 38.00
CA GLN A 286 -5.76 -89.42 37.53
C GLN A 286 -4.94 -90.27 38.51
N ALA A 287 -3.86 -89.72 39.06
CA ALA A 287 -3.06 -90.39 40.10
C ALA A 287 -3.87 -90.62 41.40
N ALA A 288 -4.70 -89.66 41.82
CA ALA A 288 -5.59 -89.83 42.97
C ALA A 288 -6.67 -90.91 42.73
N ASP A 289 -7.27 -90.94 41.55
CA ASP A 289 -8.27 -91.96 41.16
C ASP A 289 -7.65 -93.36 41.04
N GLN A 290 -6.39 -93.46 40.59
CA GLN A 290 -5.60 -94.70 40.61
C GLN A 290 -5.34 -95.17 42.04
N LEU A 291 -4.77 -94.32 42.91
CA LEU A 291 -4.52 -94.64 44.33
C LEU A 291 -5.82 -95.00 45.08
N HIS A 292 -6.94 -94.34 44.77
CA HIS A 292 -8.27 -94.70 45.29
C HIS A 292 -8.83 -96.03 44.74
N THR A 293 -8.28 -96.54 43.64
CA THR A 293 -8.64 -97.85 43.08
C THR A 293 -7.77 -98.96 43.64
N GLU A 294 -6.45 -98.74 43.72
CA GLU A 294 -5.50 -99.62 44.40
C GLU A 294 -5.89 -99.80 45.87
N LEU A 295 -6.16 -98.71 46.61
CA LEU A 295 -6.62 -98.77 48.01
C LEU A 295 -7.97 -99.49 48.18
N ARG A 296 -8.82 -99.57 47.14
CA ARG A 296 -10.02 -100.41 47.18
C ARG A 296 -9.68 -101.88 46.96
N GLN A 297 -8.83 -102.19 46.00
CA GLN A 297 -8.34 -103.54 45.71
C GLN A 297 -7.62 -104.14 46.92
N GLU A 298 -6.67 -103.44 47.54
CA GLU A 298 -5.98 -103.87 48.77
C GLU A 298 -6.98 -104.12 49.92
N ARG A 299 -8.00 -103.27 50.07
CA ARG A 299 -9.05 -103.46 51.09
C ARG A 299 -10.00 -104.61 50.77
N GLU A 300 -10.11 -105.04 49.51
CA GLU A 300 -10.88 -106.20 49.07
C GLU A 300 -10.05 -107.49 49.18
N LEU A 301 -8.76 -107.44 48.86
CA LEU A 301 -7.78 -108.50 49.11
C LEU A 301 -7.70 -108.82 50.61
N HIS A 302 -7.41 -107.84 51.48
CA HIS A 302 -7.38 -108.06 52.93
C HIS A 302 -8.73 -108.55 53.51
N ARG A 303 -9.86 -108.23 52.88
CA ARG A 303 -11.16 -108.82 53.26
C ARG A 303 -11.24 -110.28 52.88
N ALA A 304 -10.82 -110.63 51.67
CA ALA A 304 -10.78 -112.02 51.18
C ALA A 304 -9.79 -112.87 51.98
N GLU A 305 -8.60 -112.36 52.29
CA GLU A 305 -7.61 -112.99 53.19
C GLU A 305 -8.20 -113.24 54.58
N LEU A 306 -8.83 -112.23 55.20
CA LEU A 306 -9.50 -112.38 56.49
C LEU A 306 -10.73 -113.29 56.44
N GLU A 307 -11.35 -113.51 55.28
CA GLU A 307 -12.43 -114.48 55.10
C GLU A 307 -11.90 -115.90 54.86
N ALA A 308 -10.80 -116.05 54.12
CA ALA A 308 -10.07 -117.29 53.92
C ALA A 308 -9.50 -117.83 55.23
N LEU A 309 -8.77 -117.01 56.00
CA LEU A 309 -8.25 -117.37 57.33
C LEU A 309 -9.37 -117.75 58.31
N ARG A 310 -10.55 -117.11 58.22
CA ARG A 310 -11.75 -117.52 58.98
C ARG A 310 -12.35 -118.82 58.45
N GLY A 311 -12.22 -119.12 57.15
CA GLY A 311 -12.56 -120.40 56.54
C GLY A 311 -11.66 -121.52 57.04
N GLU A 312 -10.35 -121.34 56.96
CA GLU A 312 -9.31 -122.23 57.47
C GLU A 312 -9.53 -122.50 58.96
N HIS A 313 -9.60 -121.48 59.82
CA HIS A 313 -9.86 -121.68 61.25
C HIS A 313 -11.22 -122.31 61.60
N ARG A 314 -12.21 -122.30 60.69
CA ARG A 314 -13.43 -123.12 60.84
C ARG A 314 -13.14 -124.57 60.45
N SER A 315 -12.49 -124.79 59.31
CA SER A 315 -12.05 -126.11 58.84
C SER A 315 -11.14 -126.81 59.84
N ASP A 316 -10.11 -126.14 60.37
CA ASP A 316 -9.19 -126.64 61.40
C ASP A 316 -9.96 -127.08 62.65
N ARG A 317 -10.92 -126.26 63.09
CA ARG A 317 -11.75 -126.58 64.26
C ARG A 317 -12.66 -127.77 64.02
N ASP A 318 -13.25 -127.88 62.83
CA ASP A 318 -14.16 -128.97 62.50
C ASP A 318 -13.41 -130.28 62.18
N GLN A 319 -12.18 -130.18 61.65
CA GLN A 319 -11.23 -131.29 61.55
C GLN A 319 -10.79 -131.75 62.95
N LEU A 320 -10.33 -130.85 63.83
CA LEU A 320 -9.99 -131.19 65.22
C LEU A 320 -11.16 -131.81 65.99
N ARG A 321 -12.40 -131.38 65.71
CA ARG A 321 -13.63 -132.01 66.24
C ARG A 321 -13.83 -133.41 65.68
N ALA A 322 -13.63 -133.62 64.37
CA ALA A 322 -13.74 -134.92 63.72
C ALA A 322 -12.65 -135.90 64.19
N ASP A 323 -11.40 -135.44 64.29
CA ASP A 323 -10.26 -136.20 64.81
C ASP A 323 -10.49 -136.60 66.26
N HIS A 324 -10.93 -135.66 67.11
CA HIS A 324 -11.30 -135.96 68.50
C HIS A 324 -12.51 -136.91 68.60
N GLN A 325 -13.49 -136.82 67.69
CA GLN A 325 -14.58 -137.79 67.59
C GLN A 325 -14.10 -139.18 67.15
N SER A 326 -13.13 -139.26 66.22
CA SER A 326 -12.48 -140.53 65.86
C SER A 326 -11.71 -141.08 67.04
N GLN A 327 -10.86 -140.29 67.70
CA GLN A 327 -10.14 -140.72 68.91
C GLN A 327 -11.09 -141.22 70.00
N LEU A 328 -12.24 -140.56 70.22
CA LEU A 328 -13.27 -141.06 71.14
C LEU A 328 -13.96 -142.34 70.64
N ALA A 329 -14.14 -142.53 69.34
CA ALA A 329 -14.69 -143.76 68.76
C ALA A 329 -13.66 -144.91 68.83
N ASP A 330 -12.39 -144.65 68.55
CA ASP A 330 -11.28 -145.61 68.63
C ASP A 330 -10.97 -145.99 70.08
N VAL A 331 -11.05 -145.05 71.04
CA VAL A 331 -10.94 -145.35 72.48
C VAL A 331 -12.16 -146.12 72.99
N LYS A 332 -13.39 -145.79 72.55
CA LYS A 332 -14.58 -146.60 72.85
C LYS A 332 -14.45 -148.01 72.29
N LYS A 333 -14.10 -148.14 71.00
CA LYS A 333 -13.90 -149.42 70.34
C LYS A 333 -12.78 -150.21 71.01
N ALA A 334 -11.64 -149.61 71.34
CA ALA A 334 -10.59 -150.27 72.08
C ALA A 334 -11.02 -150.67 73.50
N ALA A 335 -11.93 -149.94 74.14
CA ALA A 335 -12.55 -150.32 75.41
C ALA A 335 -13.58 -151.45 75.25
N GLU A 336 -14.36 -151.47 74.17
CA GLU A 336 -15.31 -152.53 73.81
C GLU A 336 -14.59 -153.82 73.38
N ASP A 337 -13.49 -153.70 72.62
CA ASP A 337 -12.58 -154.80 72.26
C ASP A 337 -11.88 -155.35 73.51
N ARG A 338 -11.38 -154.48 74.41
CA ARG A 338 -10.84 -154.89 75.72
C ARG A 338 -11.90 -155.54 76.60
N PHE A 339 -13.11 -155.02 76.65
CA PHE A 339 -14.22 -155.58 77.43
C PHE A 339 -14.66 -156.93 76.85
N SER A 340 -14.69 -157.06 75.52
CA SER A 340 -14.97 -158.32 74.82
C SER A 340 -13.87 -159.35 75.03
N ALA A 341 -12.60 -158.93 75.00
CA ALA A 341 -11.44 -159.76 75.31
C ALA A 341 -11.41 -160.18 76.78
N LEU A 342 -11.74 -159.28 77.72
CA LEU A 342 -11.89 -159.59 79.14
C LEU A 342 -13.09 -160.51 79.41
N THR A 343 -14.21 -160.34 78.69
CA THR A 343 -15.38 -161.24 78.78
C THR A 343 -15.07 -162.61 78.18
N ALA A 344 -14.30 -162.68 77.09
CA ALA A 344 -13.82 -163.93 76.51
C ALA A 344 -12.79 -164.62 77.42
N ALA A 345 -11.87 -163.85 78.01
CA ALA A 345 -10.90 -164.35 78.99
C ALA A 345 -11.59 -164.77 80.29
N GLN A 346 -12.64 -164.08 80.73
CA GLN A 346 -13.48 -164.50 81.86
C GLN A 346 -14.22 -165.80 81.54
N ARG A 347 -14.88 -165.93 80.38
CA ARG A 347 -15.52 -167.19 79.97
C ARG A 347 -14.52 -168.33 79.82
N ALA A 348 -13.31 -168.05 79.32
CA ALA A 348 -12.23 -169.03 79.25
C ALA A 348 -11.72 -169.40 80.65
N ALA A 349 -11.62 -168.45 81.58
CA ALA A 349 -11.27 -168.69 82.98
C ALA A 349 -12.39 -169.42 83.73
N GLU A 350 -13.65 -169.19 83.41
CA GLU A 350 -14.81 -169.92 83.91
C GLU A 350 -14.80 -171.36 83.39
N GLN A 351 -14.58 -171.58 82.08
CA GLN A 351 -14.40 -172.91 81.49
C GLN A 351 -13.18 -173.65 82.08
N VAL A 352 -12.07 -172.93 82.33
CA VAL A 352 -10.88 -173.47 83.00
C VAL A 352 -11.14 -173.72 84.48
N ALA A 353 -11.99 -172.94 85.16
CA ALA A 353 -12.40 -173.17 86.55
C ALA A 353 -13.45 -174.28 86.69
N GLU A 354 -14.26 -174.53 85.66
CA GLU A 354 -15.14 -175.70 85.53
C GLU A 354 -14.30 -176.96 85.32
N ALA A 355 -13.33 -176.90 84.40
CA ALA A 355 -12.36 -177.97 84.16
C ALA A 355 -11.47 -178.24 85.38
N LEU A 356 -11.03 -177.20 86.10
CA LEU A 356 -10.31 -177.34 87.36
C LEU A 356 -11.18 -177.88 88.49
N ARG A 357 -12.48 -177.53 88.56
CA ARG A 357 -13.42 -178.20 89.48
C ARG A 357 -13.49 -179.70 89.17
N HIS A 358 -13.62 -180.07 87.90
CA HIS A 358 -13.63 -181.47 87.48
C HIS A 358 -12.30 -182.21 87.75
N GLN A 359 -11.16 -181.51 87.69
CA GLN A 359 -9.85 -182.04 88.09
C GLN A 359 -9.66 -182.12 89.62
N LEU A 360 -10.28 -181.22 90.39
CA LEU A 360 -10.22 -181.20 91.86
C LEU A 360 -11.18 -182.23 92.50
N GLU A 361 -12.25 -182.61 91.82
CA GLU A 361 -13.06 -183.80 92.16
C GLU A 361 -12.28 -185.11 91.97
N THR A 362 -11.14 -185.10 91.25
CA THR A 362 -10.44 -186.32 90.79
C THR A 362 -8.97 -186.43 91.22
N ARG A 363 -8.47 -185.62 92.17
CA ARG A 363 -7.06 -185.64 92.60
C ARG A 363 -6.80 -185.37 94.10
N PRO A 364 -5.89 -186.11 94.79
CA PRO A 364 -5.63 -185.96 96.23
C PRO A 364 -4.57 -184.89 96.61
N ALA A 365 -4.64 -184.46 97.89
CA ALA A 365 -3.69 -183.58 98.63
C ALA A 365 -2.48 -184.37 99.21
N PRO A 366 -1.47 -183.81 99.96
CA PRO A 366 -1.21 -182.44 100.51
C PRO A 366 0.15 -181.88 99.93
N PRO A 367 1.10 -181.12 100.56
CA PRO A 367 1.25 -180.45 101.90
C PRO A 367 1.64 -178.92 101.87
N PRO A 368 1.91 -178.24 103.01
CA PRO A 368 2.06 -176.77 103.08
C PRO A 368 3.41 -176.14 103.53
N ALA A 369 3.61 -174.88 103.12
CA ALA A 369 4.19 -173.69 103.81
C ALA A 369 5.61 -173.63 104.45
N THR A 370 6.45 -172.72 103.90
CA THR A 370 7.47 -171.81 104.53
C THR A 370 7.91 -170.74 103.48
N ASP A 371 8.75 -169.73 103.75
CA ASP A 371 8.68 -168.52 104.63
C ASP A 371 9.81 -167.53 104.21
N ARG A 372 9.60 -166.20 104.32
CA ARG A 372 10.57 -165.05 104.19
C ARG A 372 11.29 -164.65 102.88
N GLY A 373 11.66 -163.35 102.82
CA GLY A 373 12.53 -162.65 101.83
C GLY A 373 11.73 -161.84 100.79
N GLU A 374 11.60 -160.50 100.75
CA GLU A 374 12.44 -159.30 101.06
C GLU A 374 13.46 -158.88 99.97
N GLY A 375 13.48 -157.57 99.63
CA GLY A 375 14.21 -156.90 98.53
C GLY A 375 13.28 -156.44 97.39
N GLU A 376 13.01 -155.14 97.12
CA GLU A 376 13.87 -154.03 96.60
C GLU A 376 14.23 -154.14 95.09
N ALA A 377 14.28 -153.08 94.26
CA ALA A 377 13.78 -151.68 94.30
C ALA A 377 13.88 -151.02 92.89
N GLY A 378 13.34 -149.80 92.70
CA GLY A 378 13.46 -148.96 91.47
C GLY A 378 12.22 -148.99 90.55
N GLU A 379 11.50 -147.92 90.15
CA GLU A 379 11.80 -146.48 89.95
C GLU A 379 12.61 -146.22 88.66
N VAL A 380 12.23 -145.34 87.71
CA VAL A 380 11.91 -143.89 87.81
C VAL A 380 10.66 -143.46 87.01
N ALA A 381 10.09 -142.29 87.37
CA ALA A 381 8.81 -141.70 86.92
C ALA A 381 8.91 -140.74 85.69
N PRO A 382 7.78 -140.30 85.07
CA PRO A 382 7.74 -139.42 83.90
C PRO A 382 7.58 -137.92 84.26
N GLY A 383 7.52 -137.03 83.26
CA GLY A 383 7.19 -135.61 83.45
C GLY A 383 6.52 -134.94 82.24
N ASN A 384 5.27 -134.49 82.46
CA ASN A 384 4.44 -133.55 81.69
C ASN A 384 4.59 -133.48 80.15
#